data_AF-A0A2V8MU43-F1
#
_entry.id   AF-A0A2V8MU43-F1
#
_cell.length_a   1.000
_cell.length_b   1.000
_cell.length_c   1.000
_cell.angle_alpha   90.00
_cell.angle_beta   90.00
_cell.angle_gamma   90.00
#
_symmetry.space_group_name_H-M   'P 1'
#
loop_
_entity.id
_entity.type
_entity.pdbx_description
1 polymer ?
#
loop_
_entity_poly.entity_id
_entity_poly.type
_entity_poly.pdbx_seq_one_letter_code
_entity_poly.pdbx_strand_id
1 'polypeptide(L)'
;LAFGWGVIEATGATKRDVTLARVREDAMPVGMRLTELSSQSNPNLSPADPRPVVFSSTLPVADCLPTNSPAASLWALHMDAFPGATQQERKERFYQYMYYSGISDKDLERAILEGRFAIMVALFGVERVIPGLVPGEKPIPFEDMRREWLGYSQYVAFFTRERAAHPTLSYVVVPTEPAPDLKNLDRWYERGPGEQAGLFTIYPVKLRP
;
A
#
# COMPACT_ATOMS: atom_id res chain seq x y z
N LEU A 1 22.83 4.52 -35.14
CA LEU A 1 21.46 4.15 -34.70
C LEU A 1 21.42 3.64 -33.26
N ALA A 2 22.36 2.80 -32.81
CA ALA A 2 22.43 2.30 -31.42
C ALA A 2 22.52 3.42 -30.34
N PHE A 3 23.32 4.47 -30.54
CA PHE A 3 23.42 5.58 -29.59
C PHE A 3 22.12 6.39 -29.44
N GLY A 4 21.39 6.62 -30.54
CA GLY A 4 20.13 7.36 -30.50
C GLY A 4 19.03 6.58 -29.77
N TRP A 5 18.97 5.27 -30.00
CA TRP A 5 18.07 4.39 -29.26
C TRP A 5 18.42 4.32 -27.78
N GLY A 6 19.71 4.21 -27.45
CA GLY A 6 20.18 4.24 -26.06
C GLY A 6 19.84 5.54 -25.32
N VAL A 7 19.92 6.70 -25.98
CA VAL A 7 19.49 7.98 -25.39
C VAL A 7 17.98 8.02 -25.17
N ILE A 8 17.17 7.48 -26.08
CA ILE A 8 15.71 7.42 -25.96
C ILE A 8 15.30 6.51 -24.80
N GLU A 9 15.87 5.31 -24.71
CA GLU A 9 15.61 4.36 -23.62
C GLU A 9 16.06 4.94 -22.27
N ALA A 10 17.28 5.48 -22.19
CA ALA A 10 17.80 6.09 -20.97
C ALA A 10 16.94 7.27 -20.52
N THR A 11 16.58 8.18 -21.44
CA THR A 11 15.73 9.34 -21.10
C THR A 11 14.34 8.90 -20.66
N GLY A 12 13.77 7.87 -21.29
CA GLY A 12 12.48 7.30 -20.91
C GLY A 12 12.49 6.66 -19.52
N ALA A 13 13.50 5.84 -19.23
CA ALA A 13 13.71 5.24 -17.92
C ALA A 13 13.94 6.31 -16.84
N THR A 14 14.87 7.24 -17.08
CA THR A 14 15.19 8.34 -16.16
C THR A 14 13.96 9.19 -15.85
N LYS A 15 13.11 9.51 -16.83
CA LYS A 15 11.88 10.29 -16.56
C LYS A 15 10.93 9.57 -15.62
N ARG A 16 10.74 8.26 -15.79
CA ARG A 16 9.88 7.44 -14.90
C ARG A 16 10.47 7.37 -13.49
N ASP A 17 11.78 7.16 -13.40
CA ASP A 17 12.48 7.05 -12.12
C ASP A 17 12.49 8.38 -11.35
N VAL A 18 12.67 9.51 -12.05
CA VAL A 18 12.61 10.86 -11.43
C VAL A 18 11.23 11.15 -10.85
N THR A 19 10.15 10.76 -11.53
CA THR A 19 8.80 10.95 -10.98
C THR A 19 8.59 10.15 -9.71
N LEU A 20 8.99 8.88 -9.69
CA LEU A 20 8.87 8.04 -8.48
C LEU A 20 9.78 8.56 -7.35
N ALA A 21 11.01 8.94 -7.68
CA ALA A 21 11.96 9.48 -6.71
C ALA A 21 11.42 10.75 -6.04
N ARG A 22 10.82 11.67 -6.82
CA ARG A 22 10.18 12.88 -6.28
C ARG A 22 9.07 12.55 -5.29
N VAL A 23 8.17 11.61 -5.62
CA VAL A 23 7.10 11.21 -4.68
C VAL A 23 7.68 10.64 -3.39
N ARG A 24 8.80 9.91 -3.46
CA ARG A 24 9.49 9.36 -2.28
C ARG A 24 10.15 10.45 -1.45
N GLU A 25 10.80 11.42 -2.09
CA GLU A 25 11.34 12.61 -1.42
C GLU A 25 10.23 13.41 -0.73
N ASP A 26 9.11 13.63 -1.42
CA ASP A 26 7.93 14.32 -0.89
C ASP A 26 7.26 13.55 0.27
N ALA A 27 7.50 12.24 0.38
CA ALA A 27 7.02 11.39 1.46
C ALA A 27 7.92 11.41 2.71
N MET A 28 9.16 11.90 2.60
CA MET A 28 10.10 11.94 3.73
C MET A 28 9.56 12.74 4.94
N PRO A 29 8.95 13.93 4.75
CA PRO A 29 8.33 14.67 5.86
C PRO A 29 7.25 13.86 6.61
N VAL A 30 6.52 12.99 5.90
CA VAL A 30 5.50 12.12 6.52
C VAL A 30 6.17 11.14 7.50
N GLY A 31 7.24 10.48 7.08
CA GLY A 31 7.95 9.50 7.91
C GLY A 31 8.57 10.15 9.16
N MET A 32 9.22 11.31 8.98
CA MET A 32 9.74 12.11 10.09
C MET A 32 8.64 12.48 11.08
N ARG A 33 7.51 12.98 10.57
CA ARG A 33 6.41 13.43 11.41
C ARG A 33 5.74 12.28 12.18
N LEU A 34 5.52 11.14 11.52
CA LEU A 34 5.01 9.93 12.20
C LEU A 34 5.97 9.42 13.29
N THR A 35 7.28 9.59 13.09
CA THR A 35 8.29 9.26 14.11
C THR A 35 8.10 10.16 15.34
N GLU A 36 8.00 11.47 15.14
CA GLU A 36 7.75 12.42 16.24
C GLU A 36 6.45 12.12 16.98
N LEU A 37 5.36 11.89 16.26
CA LEU A 37 4.05 11.56 16.85
C LEU A 37 4.11 10.25 17.66
N SER A 38 4.86 9.27 17.19
CA SER A 38 5.08 8.00 17.90
C SER A 38 5.88 8.21 19.19
N SER A 39 6.96 8.99 19.13
CA SER A 39 7.80 9.31 20.29
C SER A 39 7.07 10.15 21.34
N GLN A 40 6.19 11.07 20.92
CA GLN A 40 5.37 11.86 21.84
C GLN A 40 4.31 11.01 22.55
N SER A 41 3.69 10.07 21.81
CA SER A 41 2.61 9.23 22.34
C SER A 41 3.11 8.14 23.27
N ASN A 42 4.32 7.61 23.02
CA ASN A 42 4.95 6.63 23.89
C ASN A 42 6.49 6.82 23.88
N PRO A 43 7.04 7.64 24.80
CA PRO A 43 8.47 7.96 24.83
C PRO A 43 9.37 6.77 25.20
N ASN A 44 8.81 5.68 25.71
CA ASN A 44 9.52 4.47 26.10
C ASN A 44 9.33 3.31 25.10
N LEU A 45 8.90 3.60 23.87
CA LEU A 45 8.65 2.62 22.82
C LEU A 45 9.87 1.70 22.61
N SER A 46 9.76 0.47 23.09
CA SER A 46 10.75 -0.58 22.89
C SER A 46 10.63 -1.13 21.47
N PRO A 47 11.70 -1.67 20.86
CA PRO A 47 11.59 -2.43 19.62
C PRO A 47 10.58 -3.59 19.66
N ALA A 48 10.23 -4.07 20.86
CA ALA A 48 9.25 -5.14 21.07
C ALA A 48 7.79 -4.64 21.12
N ASP A 49 7.56 -3.33 21.25
CA ASP A 49 6.19 -2.79 21.34
C ASP A 49 5.52 -2.75 19.96
N PRO A 50 4.19 -2.99 19.88
CA PRO A 50 3.44 -2.88 18.64
C PRO A 50 3.61 -1.50 18.01
N ARG A 51 4.06 -1.46 16.75
CA ARG A 51 4.21 -0.22 15.99
C ARG A 51 2.83 0.29 15.56
N PRO A 52 2.62 1.63 15.52
CA PRO A 52 1.39 2.19 14.98
C PRO A 52 1.22 1.79 13.52
N VAL A 53 0.01 1.38 13.14
CA VAL A 53 -0.28 0.94 11.77
C VAL A 53 -0.83 2.09 10.95
N VAL A 54 -0.29 2.26 9.75
CA VAL A 54 -0.58 3.38 8.85
C VAL A 54 -1.20 2.87 7.56
N PHE A 55 -2.39 3.35 7.25
CA PHE A 55 -2.91 3.26 5.89
C PHE A 55 -2.42 4.46 5.09
N SER A 56 -1.81 4.23 3.93
CA SER A 56 -1.54 5.29 2.95
C SER A 56 -2.30 5.01 1.67
N SER A 57 -3.06 5.98 1.18
CA SER A 57 -3.79 5.85 -0.11
C SER A 57 -2.85 5.82 -1.34
N THR A 58 -1.57 6.10 -1.15
CA THR A 58 -0.56 6.15 -2.20
C THR A 58 0.50 5.09 -1.95
N LEU A 59 0.56 4.10 -2.85
CA LEU A 59 1.46 2.97 -2.70
C LEU A 59 2.95 3.35 -2.55
N PRO A 60 3.51 4.34 -3.28
CA PRO A 60 4.91 4.73 -3.07
C PRO A 60 5.21 5.22 -1.65
N VAL A 61 4.26 5.92 -1.02
CA VAL A 61 4.39 6.36 0.37
C VAL A 61 4.33 5.15 1.30
N ALA A 62 3.35 4.26 1.10
CA ALA A 62 3.22 3.04 1.89
C ALA A 62 4.49 2.17 1.85
N ASP A 63 5.17 2.13 0.71
CA ASP A 63 6.38 1.35 0.48
C ASP A 63 7.64 1.96 1.13
N CYS A 64 7.72 3.29 1.20
CA CYS A 64 8.87 3.99 1.80
C CYS A 64 8.70 4.30 3.29
N LEU A 65 7.48 4.19 3.84
CA LEU A 65 7.21 4.45 5.26
C LEU A 65 8.14 3.68 6.21
N PRO A 66 8.37 2.35 6.04
CA PRO A 66 9.25 1.60 6.93
C PRO A 66 10.72 2.05 6.90
N THR A 67 11.15 2.73 5.84
CA THR A 67 12.51 3.28 5.74
C THR A 67 12.65 4.57 6.54
N ASN A 68 11.59 5.38 6.60
CA ASN A 68 11.64 6.75 7.13
C ASN A 68 10.91 6.90 8.49
N SER A 69 10.28 5.84 9.00
CA SER A 69 9.47 5.87 10.21
C SER A 69 9.43 4.51 10.91
N PRO A 70 9.31 4.46 12.25
CA PRO A 70 9.03 3.21 12.97
C PRO A 70 7.61 2.68 12.74
N ALA A 71 6.73 3.45 12.09
CA ALA A 71 5.35 3.05 11.85
C ALA A 71 5.26 1.90 10.83
N ALA A 72 4.32 0.98 11.08
CA ALA A 72 4.09 -0.17 10.20
C ALA A 72 3.07 0.19 9.10
N SER A 73 3.36 -0.09 7.84
CA SER A 73 2.36 0.05 6.77
C SER A 73 1.28 -1.02 6.90
N LEU A 74 0.02 -0.65 6.67
CA LEU A 74 -1.09 -1.59 6.55
C LEU A 74 -0.76 -2.64 5.49
N TRP A 75 -0.36 -2.16 4.32
CA TRP A 75 0.13 -2.95 3.21
C TRP A 75 1.15 -2.14 2.41
N ALA A 76 2.14 -2.82 1.84
CA ALA A 76 3.14 -2.25 0.94
C ALA A 76 3.53 -3.29 -0.09
N LEU A 77 4.01 -2.85 -1.26
CA LEU A 77 4.37 -3.75 -2.35
C LEU A 77 5.45 -4.75 -1.93
N HIS A 78 6.47 -4.28 -1.21
CA HIS A 78 7.58 -5.09 -0.75
C HIS A 78 7.38 -5.62 0.68
N MET A 79 6.13 -5.77 1.13
CA MET A 79 5.83 -6.34 2.46
C MET A 79 6.33 -7.79 2.59
N ASP A 80 6.52 -8.49 1.47
CA ASP A 80 7.12 -9.82 1.39
C ASP A 80 8.58 -9.92 1.80
N ALA A 81 9.33 -8.82 1.73
CA ALA A 81 10.72 -8.74 2.19
C ALA A 81 10.84 -8.73 3.73
N PHE A 82 9.75 -8.48 4.46
CA PHE A 82 9.77 -8.39 5.92
C PHE A 82 9.39 -9.74 6.56
N PRO A 83 10.28 -10.35 7.36
CA PRO A 83 9.98 -11.61 8.03
C PRO A 83 8.89 -11.42 9.09
N GLY A 84 7.83 -12.23 9.03
CA GLY A 84 6.82 -12.28 10.10
C GLY A 84 5.37 -12.43 9.63
N ALA A 85 5.04 -11.99 8.40
CA ALA A 85 3.68 -12.10 7.87
C ALA A 85 3.51 -13.36 6.99
N THR A 86 2.44 -14.11 7.22
CA THR A 86 2.10 -15.27 6.36
C THR A 86 1.62 -14.80 4.98
N GLN A 87 1.62 -15.68 3.96
CA GLN A 87 1.03 -15.35 2.65
C GLN A 87 -0.45 -14.97 2.78
N GLN A 88 -1.20 -15.68 3.62
CA GLN A 88 -2.61 -15.42 3.87
C GLN A 88 -2.81 -14.03 4.52
N GLU A 89 -2.01 -13.68 5.51
CA GLU A 89 -2.09 -12.37 6.17
C GLU A 89 -1.76 -11.22 5.21
N ARG A 90 -0.73 -11.39 4.37
CA ARG A 90 -0.36 -10.37 3.37
C ARG A 90 -1.49 -10.13 2.37
N LYS A 91 -2.15 -11.20 1.93
CA LYS A 91 -3.30 -11.12 1.04
C LYS A 91 -4.50 -10.46 1.71
N GLU A 92 -4.78 -10.80 2.97
CA GLU A 92 -5.83 -10.14 3.77
C GLU A 92 -5.57 -8.63 3.88
N ARG A 93 -4.34 -8.22 4.21
CA ARG A 93 -3.94 -6.81 4.30
C ARG A 93 -4.02 -6.10 2.94
N PHE A 94 -3.69 -6.79 1.85
CA PHE A 94 -3.84 -6.24 0.50
C PHE A 94 -5.31 -6.01 0.15
N TYR A 95 -6.19 -6.95 0.47
CA TYR A 95 -7.64 -6.79 0.27
C TYR A 95 -8.19 -5.64 1.13
N GLN A 96 -7.73 -5.54 2.37
CA GLN A 96 -8.07 -4.43 3.26
C GLN A 96 -7.60 -3.08 2.70
N TYR A 97 -6.37 -3.02 2.18
CA TYR A 97 -5.82 -1.85 1.50
C TYR A 97 -6.68 -1.43 0.30
N MET A 98 -7.05 -2.36 -0.57
CA MET A 98 -7.90 -2.10 -1.74
C MET A 98 -9.29 -1.60 -1.31
N TYR A 99 -9.87 -2.22 -0.28
CA TYR A 99 -11.16 -1.82 0.27
C TYR A 99 -11.13 -0.38 0.78
N TYR A 100 -10.15 -0.03 1.62
CA TYR A 100 -10.02 1.35 2.13
C TYR A 100 -9.66 2.37 1.04
N SER A 101 -8.93 1.94 -0.01
CA SER A 101 -8.62 2.76 -1.18
C SER A 101 -9.80 2.95 -2.13
N GLY A 102 -10.96 2.35 -1.84
CA GLY A 102 -12.16 2.48 -2.67
C GLY A 102 -12.11 1.71 -3.99
N ILE A 103 -11.18 0.76 -4.14
CA ILE A 103 -11.05 -0.05 -5.36
C ILE A 103 -12.30 -0.90 -5.51
N SER A 104 -13.06 -0.68 -6.59
CA SER A 104 -14.23 -1.50 -6.89
C SER A 104 -13.84 -2.83 -7.51
N ASP A 105 -14.80 -3.74 -7.54
CA ASP A 105 -14.64 -5.05 -8.17
C ASP A 105 -14.25 -4.94 -9.66
N LYS A 106 -14.85 -3.96 -10.36
CA LYS A 106 -14.54 -3.65 -11.76
C LYS A 106 -13.14 -3.03 -11.93
N ASP A 107 -12.69 -2.25 -10.95
CA ASP A 107 -11.34 -1.68 -10.97
C ASP A 107 -10.28 -2.78 -10.83
N LEU A 108 -10.54 -3.77 -9.97
CA LEU A 108 -9.67 -4.93 -9.80
C LEU A 108 -9.63 -5.79 -11.08
N GLU A 109 -10.79 -6.15 -11.63
CA GLU A 109 -10.88 -6.91 -12.88
C GLU A 109 -10.06 -6.23 -13.99
N ARG A 110 -10.28 -4.93 -14.21
CA ARG A 110 -9.52 -4.14 -15.17
C ARG A 110 -8.02 -4.14 -14.87
N ALA A 111 -7.62 -3.95 -13.61
CA ALA A 111 -6.21 -3.91 -13.23
C ALA A 111 -5.49 -5.25 -13.46
N ILE A 112 -6.18 -6.37 -13.25
CA ILE A 112 -5.67 -7.71 -13.54
C ILE A 112 -5.52 -7.91 -15.06
N LEU A 113 -6.54 -7.55 -15.85
CA LEU A 113 -6.51 -7.68 -17.30
C LEU A 113 -5.45 -6.77 -17.96
N GLU A 114 -5.21 -5.59 -17.40
CA GLU A 114 -4.14 -4.68 -17.81
C GLU A 114 -2.75 -5.13 -17.33
N GLY A 115 -2.66 -6.16 -16.48
CA GLY A 115 -1.39 -6.65 -15.93
C GLY A 115 -0.70 -5.62 -15.03
N ARG A 116 -1.45 -4.84 -14.24
CA ARG A 116 -0.86 -3.80 -13.37
C ARG A 116 0.05 -4.43 -12.33
N PHE A 117 1.36 -4.17 -12.48
CA PHE A 117 2.42 -4.83 -11.73
C PHE A 117 2.15 -4.98 -10.23
N ALA A 118 1.84 -3.90 -9.52
CA ALA A 118 1.62 -3.95 -8.07
C ALA A 118 0.45 -4.86 -7.65
N ILE A 119 -0.63 -4.88 -8.44
CA ILE A 119 -1.79 -5.76 -8.21
C ILE A 119 -1.40 -7.21 -8.51
N MET A 120 -0.72 -7.44 -9.63
CA MET A 120 -0.30 -8.78 -10.03
C MET A 120 0.66 -9.40 -9.02
N VAL A 121 1.65 -8.65 -8.55
CA VAL A 121 2.60 -9.10 -7.51
C VAL A 121 1.88 -9.40 -6.21
N ALA A 122 0.96 -8.54 -5.79
CA ALA A 122 0.22 -8.73 -4.54
C ALA A 122 -0.66 -9.98 -4.54
N LEU A 123 -1.25 -10.32 -5.69
CA LEU A 123 -2.15 -11.47 -5.83
C LEU A 123 -1.43 -12.78 -6.14
N PHE A 124 -0.41 -12.74 -6.99
CA PHE A 124 0.20 -13.94 -7.58
C PHE A 124 1.67 -14.16 -7.19
N GLY A 125 2.29 -13.21 -6.48
CA GLY A 125 3.69 -13.27 -6.09
C GLY A 125 4.65 -12.76 -7.16
N VAL A 126 5.83 -12.29 -6.75
CA VAL A 126 6.88 -11.78 -7.66
C VAL A 126 7.39 -12.88 -8.61
N GLU A 127 7.40 -14.12 -8.13
CA GLU A 127 7.88 -15.31 -8.85
C GLU A 127 7.02 -15.70 -10.05
N ARG A 128 5.75 -15.27 -10.10
CA ARG A 128 4.84 -15.53 -11.23
C ARG A 128 4.66 -14.34 -12.16
N VAL A 129 5.20 -13.18 -11.79
CA VAL A 129 4.96 -11.91 -12.49
C VAL A 129 6.22 -11.40 -13.18
N ILE A 130 7.41 -11.71 -12.65
CA ILE A 130 8.69 -11.27 -13.21
C ILE A 130 9.28 -12.39 -14.08
N PRO A 131 9.33 -12.20 -15.41
CA PRO A 131 9.89 -13.18 -16.32
C PRO A 131 11.30 -13.60 -15.96
N GLY A 132 11.51 -14.91 -15.78
CA GLY A 132 12.84 -15.48 -15.57
C GLY A 132 13.38 -15.38 -14.15
N LEU A 133 12.56 -14.96 -13.17
CA LEU A 133 12.95 -15.00 -11.76
C LEU A 133 13.05 -16.44 -11.22
N VAL A 134 12.21 -17.35 -11.73
CA VAL A 134 12.22 -18.77 -11.38
C VAL A 134 12.26 -19.67 -12.63
N PRO A 135 12.99 -20.80 -12.60
CA PRO A 135 12.95 -21.77 -13.68
C PRO A 135 11.54 -22.34 -13.88
N GLY A 136 11.08 -22.41 -15.13
CA GLY A 136 9.79 -23.04 -15.47
C GLY A 136 8.56 -22.21 -15.07
N GLU A 137 8.69 -20.89 -15.04
CA GLU A 137 7.58 -19.96 -14.82
C GLU A 137 6.37 -20.30 -15.70
N LYS A 138 5.20 -20.37 -15.06
CA LYS A 138 3.93 -20.67 -15.73
C LYS A 138 3.11 -19.39 -15.83
N PRO A 139 2.54 -19.09 -17.00
CA PRO A 139 1.59 -18.00 -17.14
C PRO A 139 0.48 -18.11 -16.09
N ILE A 140 -0.01 -16.96 -15.62
CA ILE A 140 -1.14 -16.91 -14.71
C ILE A 140 -2.41 -17.28 -15.50
N PRO A 141 -3.06 -18.43 -15.24
CA PRO A 141 -4.27 -18.82 -15.94
C PRO A 141 -5.42 -17.86 -15.63
N PHE A 142 -6.32 -17.68 -16.59
CA PHE A 142 -7.51 -16.86 -16.41
C PHE A 142 -8.39 -17.33 -15.23
N GLU A 143 -8.45 -18.64 -14.95
CA GLU A 143 -9.18 -19.17 -13.80
C GLU A 143 -8.56 -18.78 -12.45
N ASP A 144 -7.24 -18.62 -12.38
CA ASP A 144 -6.58 -18.08 -11.18
C ASP A 144 -6.95 -16.60 -11.02
N MET A 145 -6.93 -15.83 -12.11
CA MET A 145 -7.36 -14.42 -12.13
C MET A 145 -8.79 -14.24 -11.65
N ARG A 146 -9.72 -15.05 -12.20
CA ARG A 146 -11.14 -15.04 -11.82
C ARG A 146 -11.31 -15.37 -10.34
N ARG A 147 -10.54 -16.34 -9.81
CA ARG A 147 -10.61 -16.72 -8.39
C ARG A 147 -10.18 -15.60 -7.46
N GLU A 148 -9.10 -14.90 -7.80
CA GLU A 148 -8.61 -13.76 -7.02
C GLU A 148 -9.62 -12.61 -7.04
N TRP A 149 -10.13 -12.29 -8.22
CA TRP A 149 -11.19 -11.30 -8.40
C TRP A 149 -12.43 -11.63 -7.55
N LEU A 150 -13.01 -12.82 -7.70
CA LEU A 150 -14.18 -13.25 -6.91
C LEU A 150 -13.90 -13.26 -5.40
N GLY A 151 -12.67 -13.61 -5.02
CA GLY A 151 -12.23 -13.57 -3.63
C GLY A 151 -12.29 -12.15 -3.05
N TYR A 152 -11.90 -11.15 -3.82
CA TYR A 152 -12.04 -9.75 -3.42
C TYR A 152 -13.50 -9.29 -3.39
N SER A 153 -14.33 -9.69 -4.35
CA SER A 153 -15.77 -9.35 -4.32
C SER A 153 -16.44 -9.87 -3.04
N GLN A 154 -16.14 -11.12 -2.68
CA GLN A 154 -16.61 -11.72 -1.42
C GLN A 154 -16.05 -11.00 -0.20
N TYR A 155 -14.77 -10.64 -0.23
CA TYR A 155 -14.13 -9.87 0.83
C TYR A 155 -14.88 -8.58 1.14
N VAL A 156 -15.19 -7.80 0.11
CA VAL A 156 -15.91 -6.52 0.23
C VAL A 156 -17.32 -6.75 0.77
N ALA A 157 -18.02 -7.79 0.28
CA ALA A 157 -19.39 -8.10 0.68
C ALA A 157 -19.50 -8.52 2.16
N PHE A 158 -18.48 -9.21 2.68
CA PHE A 158 -18.42 -9.72 4.05
C PHE A 158 -17.39 -8.98 4.91
N PHE A 159 -17.07 -7.72 4.58
CA PHE A 159 -16.16 -6.92 5.38
C PHE A 159 -16.81 -6.55 6.70
N THR A 160 -16.16 -6.87 7.81
CA THR A 160 -16.70 -6.67 9.16
C THR A 160 -15.83 -5.75 10.01
N ARG A 161 -16.38 -5.33 11.16
CA ARG A 161 -15.64 -4.56 12.16
C ARG A 161 -14.43 -5.33 12.70
N GLU A 162 -14.54 -6.65 12.84
CA GLU A 162 -13.45 -7.50 13.31
C GLU A 162 -12.27 -7.44 12.34
N ARG A 163 -12.52 -7.49 11.02
CA ARG A 163 -11.49 -7.27 10.01
C ARG A 163 -10.95 -5.85 10.06
N ALA A 164 -11.83 -4.86 10.22
CA ALA A 164 -11.43 -3.46 10.34
C ALA A 164 -10.46 -3.23 11.51
N ALA A 165 -10.61 -3.97 12.60
CA ALA A 165 -9.79 -3.89 13.81
C ALA A 165 -8.47 -4.67 13.72
N HIS A 166 -8.22 -5.46 12.67
CA HIS A 166 -7.06 -6.34 12.56
C HIS A 166 -6.31 -6.16 11.22
N PRO A 167 -5.19 -5.41 11.22
CA PRO A 167 -4.68 -4.59 12.32
C PRO A 167 -5.51 -3.31 12.53
N THR A 168 -5.49 -2.77 13.75
CA THR A 168 -6.11 -1.48 14.04
C THR A 168 -5.24 -0.35 13.51
N LEU A 169 -5.81 0.54 12.70
CA LEU A 169 -5.10 1.70 12.18
C LEU A 169 -4.92 2.77 13.27
N SER A 170 -3.73 3.36 13.30
CA SER A 170 -3.43 4.54 14.13
C SER A 170 -3.43 5.82 13.31
N TYR A 171 -3.01 5.75 12.05
CA TYR A 171 -2.94 6.91 11.15
C TYR A 171 -3.40 6.58 9.73
N VAL A 172 -3.88 7.61 9.05
CA VAL A 172 -4.20 7.62 7.62
C VAL A 172 -3.40 8.73 6.95
N VAL A 173 -2.68 8.38 5.88
CA VAL A 173 -1.90 9.31 5.07
C VAL A 173 -2.48 9.40 3.67
N VAL A 174 -2.80 10.62 3.24
CA VAL A 174 -3.36 10.88 1.92
C VAL A 174 -2.69 12.08 1.26
N PRO A 175 -2.66 12.17 -0.07
CA PRO A 175 -2.32 13.42 -0.74
C PRO A 175 -3.19 14.56 -0.24
N THR A 176 -2.60 15.73 -0.02
CA THR A 176 -3.34 16.93 0.39
C THR A 176 -4.29 17.35 -0.73
N GLU A 177 -3.82 17.35 -1.98
CA GLU A 177 -4.63 17.66 -3.16
C GLU A 177 -4.21 16.83 -4.39
N PRO A 178 -5.15 16.17 -5.10
CA PRO A 178 -6.54 15.97 -4.71
C PRO A 178 -6.65 14.94 -3.56
N ALA A 179 -7.52 15.22 -2.59
CA ALA A 179 -7.82 14.26 -1.54
C ALA A 179 -8.58 13.04 -2.10
N PRO A 180 -8.21 11.81 -1.72
CA PRO A 180 -8.88 10.59 -2.17
C PRO A 180 -10.24 10.41 -1.47
N ASP A 181 -11.10 9.59 -2.08
CA ASP A 181 -12.36 9.17 -1.43
C ASP A 181 -12.08 8.15 -0.32
N LEU A 182 -12.33 8.55 0.93
CA LEU A 182 -12.13 7.72 2.12
C LEU A 182 -13.42 7.10 2.66
N LYS A 183 -14.53 7.10 1.91
CA LYS A 183 -15.83 6.60 2.39
C LYS A 183 -15.77 5.20 2.99
N ASN A 184 -14.99 4.28 2.41
CA ASN A 184 -14.89 2.91 2.93
C ASN A 184 -14.13 2.86 4.26
N LEU A 185 -13.12 3.72 4.44
CA LEU A 185 -12.40 3.86 5.69
C LEU A 185 -13.26 4.53 6.77
N ASP A 186 -13.93 5.63 6.41
CA ASP A 186 -14.74 6.46 7.32
C ASP A 186 -15.97 5.71 7.89
N ARG A 187 -16.37 4.59 7.27
CA ARG A 187 -17.36 3.65 7.82
C ARG A 187 -16.93 3.01 9.14
N TRP A 188 -15.63 2.77 9.30
CA TRP A 188 -15.06 2.01 10.41
C TRP A 188 -14.22 2.88 11.34
N TYR A 189 -13.65 3.96 10.81
CA TYR A 189 -12.76 4.84 11.54
C TYR A 189 -13.33 6.26 11.63
N GLU A 190 -13.07 6.89 12.76
CA GLU A 190 -13.23 8.34 12.93
C GLU A 190 -11.87 9.01 12.77
N ARG A 191 -11.82 10.04 11.93
CA ARG A 191 -10.60 10.85 11.71
C ARG A 191 -10.57 12.00 12.71
N GLY A 192 -9.44 12.16 13.39
CA GLY A 192 -9.12 13.37 14.13
C GLY A 192 -8.71 14.52 13.19
N PRO A 193 -8.24 15.64 13.75
CA PRO A 193 -7.76 16.77 12.95
C PRO A 193 -6.57 16.34 12.09
N GLY A 194 -6.61 16.68 10.80
CA GLY A 194 -5.54 16.41 9.86
C GLY A 194 -4.38 17.38 10.03
N GLU A 195 -3.16 16.87 10.00
CA GLU A 195 -1.92 17.65 10.00
C GLU A 195 -1.21 17.50 8.66
N GLN A 196 -0.84 18.61 8.02
CA GLN A 196 -0.12 18.57 6.75
C GLN A 196 1.38 18.30 6.98
N ALA A 197 1.92 17.36 6.22
CA ALA A 197 3.34 17.03 6.15
C ALA A 197 3.76 16.96 4.67
N GLY A 198 4.28 18.09 4.16
CA GLY A 198 4.63 18.23 2.74
C GLY A 198 3.39 18.22 1.84
N LEU A 199 3.38 17.33 0.84
CA LEU A 199 2.26 17.14 -0.09
C LEU A 199 1.17 16.19 0.43
N PHE A 200 1.29 15.77 1.68
CA PHE A 200 0.40 14.79 2.30
C PHE A 200 -0.23 15.35 3.57
N THR A 201 -1.39 14.82 3.91
CA THR A 201 -2.07 15.07 5.18
C THR A 201 -2.13 13.77 5.98
N ILE A 202 -1.72 13.85 7.24
CA ILE A 202 -1.75 12.78 8.23
C ILE A 202 -2.97 12.98 9.11
N TYR A 203 -3.85 11.99 9.16
CA TYR A 203 -4.99 11.96 10.07
C TYR A 203 -4.75 10.90 11.15
N PRO A 204 -4.75 11.26 12.45
CA PRO A 204 -4.91 10.26 13.49
C PRO A 204 -6.30 9.65 13.38
N VAL A 205 -6.41 8.34 13.55
CA VAL A 205 -7.70 7.64 13.44
C VAL A 205 -8.00 6.78 14.66
N LYS A 206 -9.28 6.59 14.93
CA LYS A 206 -9.77 5.68 15.97
C LYS A 206 -10.85 4.79 15.38
N LEU A 207 -10.80 3.50 15.71
CA LEU A 207 -11.86 2.56 15.36
C LEU A 207 -13.15 3.01 16.04
N ARG A 208 -14.25 3.09 15.29
CA ARG A 208 -15.57 3.43 15.82
C ARG A 208 -16.05 2.35 16.80
N PRO A 209 -16.85 2.72 17.82
CA PRO A 209 -17.46 1.77 18.75
C PRO A 209 -18.17 0.63 18.04
#